data_AF-A0A820ENP4-F1
#
_entry.id   AF-A0A820ENP4-F1
#
_cell.length_a   1.000
_cell.length_b   1.000
_cell.length_c   1.000
_cell.angle_alpha   90.00
_cell.angle_beta   90.00
_cell.angle_gamma   90.00
#
_symmetry.space_group_name_H-M   'P 1'
#
loop_
_entity.id
_entity.type
_entity.pdbx_description
1 polymer ?
#
loop_
_entity_poly.entity_id
_entity_poly.type
_entity_poly.pdbx_seq_one_letter_code
_entity_poly.pdbx_strand_id
1 'polypeptide(L)'
;EIGLNPSEQLKKDMLLELQDINRPWTLWFVRIINNHSGRLHLRYITNTTEDEEEDSSLDIHIFCLDRRVHFIGWQSNNSSVYFYDIPTCLKLITIDKEKLIDICLSQSKKQFLASNLFKEQEEIIKHRFTEGMKLEVFESNKQNIHIGRIGHIHNDYYFDIMIDND
;
A
#
# COMPACT_ATOMS: atom_id res chain seq x y z
N GLU A 1 22.17 -7.47 17.25
CA GLU A 1 22.21 -6.31 16.34
C GLU A 1 21.36 -5.21 16.95
N ILE A 2 21.88 -4.00 17.10
CA ILE A 2 21.09 -2.86 17.57
C ILE A 2 20.23 -2.45 16.37
N GLY A 3 18.95 -2.81 16.38
CA GLY A 3 18.03 -2.44 15.30
C GLY A 3 17.89 -0.92 15.27
N LEU A 4 18.40 -0.28 14.21
CA LEU A 4 18.19 1.15 13.98
C LEU A 4 16.69 1.44 14.00
N ASN A 5 16.29 2.50 14.69
CA ASN A 5 14.88 2.89 14.80
C ASN A 5 14.31 3.16 13.40
N PRO A 6 13.06 2.80 13.07
CA PRO A 6 12.42 3.17 11.80
C PRO A 6 12.63 4.64 11.39
N SER A 7 12.71 5.58 12.35
CA SER A 7 13.01 7.00 12.10
C SER A 7 14.41 7.27 11.55
N GLU A 8 15.38 6.40 11.82
CA GLU A 8 16.76 6.52 11.33
C GLU A 8 16.92 5.92 9.93
N GLN A 9 16.06 4.97 9.57
CA GLN A 9 16.10 4.23 8.30
C GLN A 9 15.22 4.86 7.22
N LEU A 10 14.06 5.39 7.58
CA LEU A 10 13.08 5.96 6.65
C LEU A 10 13.16 7.49 6.68
N LYS A 11 13.86 8.07 5.70
CA LYS A 11 14.18 9.49 5.63
C LYS A 11 13.28 10.24 4.65
N LYS A 12 13.20 11.55 4.84
CA LYS A 12 12.54 12.47 3.90
C LYS A 12 13.03 12.21 2.46
N ASP A 13 12.12 12.36 1.51
CA ASP A 13 12.29 12.21 0.06
C ASP A 13 12.53 10.78 -0.44
N MET A 14 12.66 9.80 0.45
CA MET A 14 12.63 8.39 0.05
C MET A 14 11.27 8.01 -0.51
N LEU A 15 11.31 7.17 -1.54
CA LEU A 15 10.15 6.56 -2.18
C LEU A 15 9.81 5.21 -1.53
N LEU A 16 8.51 4.96 -1.41
CA LEU A 16 7.91 3.71 -0.96
C LEU A 16 6.82 3.28 -1.95
N GLU A 17 6.41 2.01 -1.85
CA GLU A 17 5.22 1.49 -2.50
C GLU A 17 4.10 1.44 -1.47
N LEU A 18 2.93 1.98 -1.81
CA LEU A 18 1.76 1.98 -0.95
C LEU A 18 0.61 1.25 -1.63
N GLN A 19 0.01 0.32 -0.89
CA GLN A 19 -1.17 -0.42 -1.30
C GLN A 19 -2.43 0.46 -1.23
N ASP A 20 -3.24 0.46 -2.29
CA ASP A 20 -4.53 1.16 -2.31
C ASP A 20 -5.51 0.52 -1.31
N ILE A 21 -6.21 1.34 -0.54
CA ILE A 21 -7.13 0.86 0.51
C ILE A 21 -8.37 0.14 -0.05
N ASN A 22 -8.83 0.54 -1.23
CA ASN A 22 -10.02 -0.03 -1.89
C ASN A 22 -9.65 -1.12 -2.90
N ARG A 23 -8.41 -1.08 -3.40
CA ARG A 23 -7.86 -2.06 -4.34
C ARG A 23 -6.54 -2.62 -3.82
N PRO A 24 -6.58 -3.50 -2.81
CA PRO A 24 -5.37 -3.98 -2.16
C PRO A 24 -4.43 -4.77 -3.08
N TRP A 25 -4.86 -5.26 -4.24
CA TRP A 25 -3.95 -5.85 -5.24
C TRP A 25 -3.19 -4.82 -6.09
N THR A 26 -3.25 -3.53 -5.75
CA THR A 26 -2.52 -2.47 -6.45
C THR A 26 -1.63 -1.65 -5.55
N LEU A 27 -0.50 -1.25 -6.13
CA LEU A 27 0.53 -0.44 -5.48
C LEU A 27 0.73 0.86 -6.25
N TRP A 28 1.06 1.92 -5.54
CA TRP A 28 1.50 3.18 -6.13
C TRP A 28 2.66 3.79 -5.36
N PHE A 29 3.40 4.69 -6.01
CA PHE A 29 4.56 5.33 -5.42
C PHE A 29 4.15 6.49 -4.52
N VAL A 30 4.79 6.55 -3.36
CA VAL A 30 4.66 7.67 -2.42
C VAL A 30 6.04 8.14 -1.97
N ARG A 31 6.14 9.42 -1.65
CA ARG A 31 7.34 10.04 -1.06
C ARG A 31 7.13 10.27 0.43
N ILE A 32 8.18 10.04 1.23
CA ILE A 32 8.20 10.43 2.64
C ILE A 32 8.39 11.94 2.73
N ILE A 33 7.36 12.65 3.21
CA ILE A 33 7.44 14.08 3.51
C ILE A 33 8.12 14.29 4.86
N ASN A 34 7.72 13.52 5.88
CA ASN A 34 8.40 13.45 7.16
C ASN A 34 8.16 12.10 7.85
N ASN A 35 8.97 11.82 8.87
CA ASN A 35 8.87 10.63 9.70
C ASN A 35 9.06 11.02 11.17
N HIS A 36 8.01 10.85 11.96
CA HIS A 36 8.01 11.11 13.39
C HIS A 36 7.92 9.79 14.16
N SER A 37 9.08 9.23 14.51
CA SER A 37 9.19 7.97 15.28
C SER A 37 8.42 6.80 14.65
N GLY A 38 8.53 6.64 13.33
CA GLY A 38 7.82 5.60 12.58
C GLY A 38 6.41 5.98 12.12
N ARG A 39 5.87 7.13 12.52
CA ARG A 39 4.67 7.70 11.89
C ARG A 39 5.08 8.48 10.66
N LEU A 40 4.75 7.95 9.50
CA LEU A 40 5.08 8.51 8.21
C LEU A 40 3.98 9.46 7.76
N HIS A 41 4.41 10.62 7.27
CA HIS A 41 3.61 11.50 6.43
C HIS A 41 4.08 11.28 4.99
N LEU A 42 3.18 10.76 4.17
CA LEU A 42 3.45 10.34 2.80
C LEU A 42 2.65 11.17 1.81
N ARG A 43 3.21 11.40 0.63
CA ARG A 43 2.54 12.05 -0.50
C ARG A 43 2.60 11.16 -1.73
N TYR A 44 1.49 11.06 -2.46
CA TYR A 44 1.47 10.33 -3.73
C TYR A 44 2.32 11.04 -4.78
N ILE A 45 3.08 10.27 -5.55
CA ILE A 45 3.74 10.79 -6.75
C ILE A 45 2.68 10.91 -7.85
N THR A 46 2.45 12.12 -8.36
CA THR A 46 1.41 12.37 -9.38
C THR A 46 1.95 12.99 -10.66
N ASN A 47 3.16 13.53 -10.63
CA ASN A 47 3.80 14.11 -11.80
C ASN A 47 5.33 13.96 -11.74
N THR A 48 6.01 14.42 -12.80
CA THR A 48 7.45 14.22 -12.99
C THR A 48 8.30 15.40 -12.53
N THR A 49 7.69 16.49 -12.08
CA THR A 49 8.41 17.71 -11.69
C THR A 49 8.76 17.67 -10.22
N GLU A 50 9.98 18.07 -9.86
CA GLU A 50 10.39 18.22 -8.45
C GLU A 50 9.62 19.35 -7.74
N ASP A 51 9.01 20.24 -8.52
CA ASP A 51 8.15 21.36 -8.10
C ASP A 51 6.67 20.96 -8.02
N GLU A 52 6.34 19.81 -7.43
CA GLU A 52 4.94 19.46 -7.17
C GLU A 52 4.28 20.59 -6.37
N GLU A 53 3.23 21.23 -6.92
CA GLU A 53 2.36 22.07 -6.09
C GLU A 53 1.88 21.19 -4.94
N GLU A 54 2.19 21.61 -3.71
CA GLU A 54 2.03 20.84 -2.49
C GLU A 54 0.56 20.69 -2.08
N ASP A 55 -0.26 20.07 -2.94
CA ASP A 55 -1.61 19.70 -2.56
C ASP A 55 -1.54 18.56 -1.53
N SER A 56 -1.55 18.99 -0.27
CA SER A 56 -1.54 18.10 0.90
C SER A 56 -2.90 17.48 1.21
N SER A 57 -3.94 17.77 0.43
CA SER A 57 -5.31 17.25 0.69
C SER A 57 -5.40 15.73 0.59
N LEU A 58 -4.49 15.10 -0.15
CA LEU A 58 -4.41 13.65 -0.34
C LEU A 58 -3.20 13.01 0.37
N ASP A 59 -2.54 13.77 1.25
CA ASP A 59 -1.43 13.25 2.04
C ASP A 59 -1.90 12.18 3.03
N ILE A 60 -1.03 11.20 3.27
CA ILE A 60 -1.34 10.01 4.04
C ILE A 60 -0.53 10.02 5.33
N HIS A 61 -1.18 9.72 6.44
CA HIS A 61 -0.54 9.56 7.74
C HIS A 61 -0.68 8.11 8.18
N ILE A 62 0.44 7.39 8.30
CA ILE A 62 0.43 5.94 8.48
C ILE A 62 1.64 5.48 9.31
N PHE A 63 1.51 4.37 10.04
CA PHE A 63 2.66 3.80 10.73
C PHE A 63 3.53 3.02 9.73
N CYS A 64 4.85 3.08 9.88
CA CYS A 64 5.80 2.43 8.99
C CYS A 64 5.69 0.90 8.94
N LEU A 65 5.12 0.28 9.98
CA LEU A 65 4.83 -1.16 10.02
C LEU A 65 3.41 -1.50 9.55
N ASP A 66 2.63 -0.53 9.07
CA ASP A 66 1.34 -0.83 8.45
C ASP A 66 1.55 -1.74 7.24
N ARG A 67 0.72 -2.77 7.13
CA ARG A 67 0.81 -3.81 6.09
C ARG A 67 0.74 -3.27 4.66
N ARG A 68 0.24 -2.05 4.46
CA ARG A 68 0.12 -1.40 3.15
C ARG A 68 1.40 -0.73 2.69
N VAL A 69 2.33 -0.46 3.61
CA VAL A 69 3.56 0.28 3.33
C VAL A 69 4.65 -0.72 2.99
N HIS A 70 5.27 -0.57 1.82
CA HIS A 70 6.34 -1.44 1.38
C HIS A 70 7.52 -0.65 0.83
N PHE A 71 8.70 -1.25 0.85
CA PHE A 71 9.83 -0.73 0.10
C PHE A 71 9.64 -0.94 -1.40
N ILE A 72 10.31 -0.11 -2.19
CA ILE A 72 10.37 -0.26 -3.65
C ILE A 72 10.95 -1.63 -4.01
N GLY A 73 10.27 -2.33 -4.92
CA GLY A 73 10.58 -3.70 -5.33
C GLY A 73 9.64 -4.75 -4.74
N TRP A 74 8.72 -4.37 -3.84
CA TRP A 74 7.72 -5.29 -3.30
C TRP A 74 6.80 -5.85 -4.38
N GLN A 75 6.34 -4.99 -5.30
CA GLN A 75 5.60 -5.41 -6.49
C GLN A 75 6.36 -6.48 -7.27
N SER A 76 7.65 -6.27 -7.56
CA SER A 76 8.45 -7.20 -8.36
C SER A 76 8.61 -8.56 -7.69
N ASN A 77 8.81 -8.58 -6.37
CA ASN A 77 8.91 -9.80 -5.57
C ASN A 77 7.57 -10.55 -5.45
N ASN A 78 6.44 -9.84 -5.62
CA ASN A 78 5.09 -10.37 -5.44
C ASN A 78 4.22 -10.11 -6.68
N SER A 79 4.80 -10.24 -7.88
CA SER A 79 4.18 -9.83 -9.14
C SER A 79 2.95 -10.64 -9.55
N SER A 80 2.74 -11.81 -8.94
CA SER A 80 1.50 -12.58 -9.09
C SER A 80 0.32 -12.01 -8.30
N VAL A 81 0.58 -11.15 -7.31
CA VAL A 81 -0.42 -10.57 -6.40
C VAL A 81 -0.67 -9.11 -6.74
N TYR A 82 0.40 -8.34 -7.01
CA TYR A 82 0.33 -6.90 -7.13
C TYR A 82 0.79 -6.39 -8.49
N PHE A 83 0.20 -5.27 -8.91
CA PHE A 83 0.66 -4.47 -10.04
C PHE A 83 0.56 -2.98 -9.72
N TYR A 84 1.29 -2.16 -10.47
CA TYR A 84 1.20 -0.71 -10.33
C TYR A 84 -0.04 -0.16 -11.02
N ASP A 85 -0.84 0.61 -10.28
CA ASP A 85 -1.99 1.33 -10.85
C ASP A 85 -2.28 2.61 -10.09
N ILE A 86 -2.97 3.54 -10.74
CA ILE A 86 -3.34 4.82 -10.14
C ILE A 86 -4.31 4.56 -8.98
N PRO A 87 -4.01 5.06 -7.76
CA PRO A 87 -4.88 4.92 -6.60
C PRO A 87 -6.27 5.45 -6.86
N THR A 88 -7.26 4.84 -6.19
CA THR A 88 -8.67 5.19 -6.34
C THR A 88 -8.94 6.65 -6.00
N CYS A 89 -8.21 7.21 -5.03
CA CYS A 89 -8.31 8.62 -4.65
C CYS A 89 -7.72 9.60 -5.67
N LEU A 90 -6.92 9.12 -6.64
CA LEU A 90 -6.28 9.94 -7.69
C LEU A 90 -6.93 9.77 -9.06
N LYS A 91 -8.03 9.01 -9.17
CA LYS A 91 -8.68 8.70 -10.46
C LYS A 91 -9.14 9.90 -11.29
N LEU A 92 -9.34 11.06 -10.65
CA LEU A 92 -9.75 12.30 -11.31
C LEU A 92 -8.57 13.13 -11.82
N ILE A 93 -7.34 12.72 -11.50
CA ILE A 93 -6.10 13.40 -11.88
C ILE A 93 -5.53 12.71 -13.12
N THR A 94 -5.15 13.48 -14.13
CA THR A 94 -4.46 12.97 -15.30
C THR A 94 -3.00 12.65 -14.93
N ILE A 95 -2.67 11.37 -14.93
CA ILE A 95 -1.34 10.87 -14.56
C ILE A 95 -0.77 10.04 -15.71
N ASP A 96 0.44 10.38 -16.15
CA ASP A 96 1.21 9.56 -17.10
C ASP A 96 1.83 8.37 -16.35
N LYS A 97 1.04 7.30 -16.24
CA LYS A 97 1.32 6.15 -15.38
C LYS A 97 2.68 5.51 -15.69
N GLU A 98 2.91 5.15 -16.95
CA GLU A 98 4.11 4.40 -17.36
C GLU A 98 5.38 5.23 -17.13
N LYS A 99 5.33 6.52 -17.49
CA LYS A 99 6.46 7.43 -17.29
C LYS A 99 6.82 7.57 -15.81
N LEU A 100 5.82 7.66 -14.93
CA LEU A 100 6.07 7.76 -13.49
C LEU A 100 6.60 6.48 -12.87
N ILE A 101 6.10 5.32 -13.31
CA ILE A 101 6.64 4.03 -12.88
C ILE A 101 8.14 3.99 -13.20
N ASP A 102 8.54 4.29 -14.44
CA ASP A 102 9.94 4.26 -14.86
C ASP A 102 10.82 5.23 -14.06
N ILE A 103 10.34 6.45 -13.81
CA ILE A 103 11.05 7.46 -13.03
C ILE A 103 11.23 7.01 -11.58
N CYS A 104 10.14 6.56 -10.93
CA CYS A 104 10.18 6.16 -9.52
C CYS A 104 11.10 4.96 -9.31
N LEU A 105 11.00 3.94 -10.16
CA LEU A 105 11.88 2.79 -10.13
C LEU A 105 13.34 3.20 -10.38
N SER A 106 13.61 4.13 -11.30
CA SER A 106 14.96 4.62 -11.57
C SER A 106 15.55 5.43 -10.40
N GLN A 107 14.75 6.29 -9.77
CA GLN A 107 15.16 7.08 -8.61
C GLN A 107 15.43 6.19 -7.39
N SER A 108 14.58 5.19 -7.17
CA SER A 108 14.69 4.27 -6.02
C SER A 108 16.00 3.49 -5.98
N LYS A 109 16.64 3.24 -7.12
CA LYS A 109 17.95 2.56 -7.21
C LYS A 109 19.05 3.26 -6.42
N LYS A 110 18.89 4.56 -6.13
CA LYS A 110 19.83 5.36 -5.34
C LYS A 110 19.55 5.29 -3.84
N GLN A 111 18.42 4.70 -3.42
CA GLN A 111 18.04 4.59 -2.02
C GLN A 111 18.80 3.44 -1.33
N PHE A 112 19.33 3.71 -0.15
CA PHE A 112 19.97 2.68 0.68
C PHE A 112 18.91 1.89 1.46
N LEU A 113 19.03 0.57 1.44
CA LEU A 113 18.06 -0.35 2.05
C LEU A 113 18.58 -0.87 3.40
N ALA A 114 17.87 -0.55 4.48
CA ALA A 114 17.96 -1.34 5.70
C ALA A 114 17.00 -2.54 5.54
N SER A 115 17.54 -3.67 5.09
CA SER A 115 16.76 -4.84 4.65
C SER A 115 15.79 -5.43 5.67
N ASN A 116 15.93 -5.09 6.96
CA ASN A 116 15.24 -5.75 8.06
C ASN A 116 13.92 -5.11 8.51
N LEU A 117 13.62 -3.87 8.11
CA LEU A 117 12.45 -3.16 8.65
C LEU A 117 11.10 -3.81 8.31
N PHE A 118 10.99 -4.41 7.12
CA PHE A 118 9.74 -5.00 6.63
C PHE A 118 9.78 -6.53 6.56
N LYS A 119 10.78 -7.18 7.17
CA LYS A 119 10.93 -8.64 7.13
C LYS A 119 9.80 -9.40 7.82
N GLU A 120 9.03 -8.74 8.68
CA GLU A 120 7.92 -9.33 9.43
C GLU A 120 6.56 -9.19 8.72
N GLN A 121 6.51 -8.64 7.49
CA GLN A 121 5.25 -8.55 6.75
C GLN A 121 4.78 -9.95 6.34
N GLU A 122 3.57 -10.31 6.77
CA GLU A 122 2.93 -11.59 6.46
C GLU A 122 2.70 -11.75 4.95
N GLU A 123 3.00 -12.96 4.45
CA GLU A 123 2.74 -13.32 3.06
C GLU A 123 1.23 -13.47 2.83
N ILE A 124 0.74 -12.93 1.71
CA ILE A 124 -0.65 -13.13 1.30
C ILE A 124 -0.77 -14.44 0.54
N ILE A 125 -1.59 -15.33 1.09
CA ILE A 125 -1.82 -16.66 0.55
C ILE A 125 -3.04 -16.69 -0.37
N LYS A 126 -3.02 -17.60 -1.34
CA LYS A 126 -4.17 -17.87 -2.20
C LYS A 126 -5.33 -18.43 -1.39
N HIS A 127 -6.53 -17.92 -1.63
CA HIS A 127 -7.74 -18.49 -1.07
C HIS A 127 -8.32 -19.59 -1.94
N ARG A 128 -9.34 -20.28 -1.41
CA ARG A 128 -10.14 -21.28 -2.15
C ARG A 128 -11.64 -20.99 -2.12
N PHE A 129 -12.01 -19.78 -1.70
CA PHE A 129 -13.40 -19.33 -1.67
C PHE A 129 -14.00 -19.19 -3.06
N THR A 130 -15.33 -19.34 -3.13
CA THR A 130 -16.14 -19.03 -4.31
C THR A 130 -17.20 -17.98 -3.94
N GLU A 131 -17.64 -17.19 -4.91
CA GLU A 131 -18.71 -16.20 -4.71
C GLU A 131 -19.96 -16.85 -4.08
N GLY A 132 -20.57 -16.16 -3.12
CA GLY A 132 -21.76 -16.62 -2.39
C GLY A 132 -21.50 -17.54 -1.19
N MET A 133 -20.27 -18.04 -0.99
CA MET A 133 -19.92 -18.81 0.22
C MET A 133 -20.15 -17.97 1.48
N LYS A 134 -20.73 -18.57 2.53
CA LYS A 134 -20.92 -17.92 3.84
C LYS A 134 -19.69 -18.10 4.73
N LEU A 135 -19.38 -17.10 5.54
CA LEU A 135 -18.33 -17.13 6.54
C LEU A 135 -18.68 -16.25 7.75
N GLU A 136 -17.93 -16.41 8.83
CA GLU A 136 -17.92 -15.48 9.96
C GLU A 136 -16.87 -14.39 9.71
N VAL A 137 -17.25 -13.14 9.94
CA VAL A 137 -16.44 -11.96 9.65
C VAL A 137 -16.28 -11.17 10.93
N PHE A 138 -15.03 -10.91 11.34
CA PHE A 138 -14.76 -10.05 12.47
C PHE A 138 -14.61 -8.59 12.02
N GLU A 139 -15.51 -7.72 12.49
CA GLU A 139 -15.44 -6.28 12.23
C GLU A 139 -14.68 -5.58 13.37
N SER A 140 -13.42 -5.23 13.13
CA SER A 140 -12.53 -4.64 14.14
C SER A 140 -13.07 -3.34 14.75
N ASN A 141 -13.80 -2.51 13.99
CA ASN A 141 -14.36 -1.26 14.51
C ASN A 141 -15.47 -1.48 15.56
N LYS A 142 -16.27 -2.54 15.38
CA LYS A 142 -17.36 -2.89 16.29
C LYS A 142 -16.98 -3.95 17.32
N GLN A 143 -15.81 -4.57 17.16
CA GLN A 143 -15.33 -5.70 17.97
C GLN A 143 -16.35 -6.84 18.01
N ASN A 144 -17.06 -7.07 16.90
CA ASN A 144 -18.14 -8.05 16.78
C ASN A 144 -17.91 -9.00 15.61
N ILE A 145 -18.52 -10.18 15.70
CA ILE A 145 -18.55 -11.18 14.64
C ILE A 145 -19.92 -11.13 13.96
N HIS A 146 -19.90 -11.09 12.62
CA HIS A 146 -21.08 -11.09 11.78
C HIS A 146 -21.06 -12.30 10.85
N ILE A 147 -22.25 -12.75 10.43
CA ILE A 147 -22.34 -13.66 9.28
C ILE A 147 -22.21 -12.80 8.03
N GLY A 148 -21.33 -13.23 7.13
CA GLY A 148 -21.14 -12.59 5.84
C GLY A 148 -21.08 -13.60 4.72
N ARG A 149 -20.99 -13.07 3.51
CA ARG A 149 -20.84 -13.83 2.27
C ARG A 149 -19.69 -13.30 1.44
N ILE A 150 -19.00 -14.20 0.77
CA ILE A 150 -18.06 -13.84 -0.30
C ILE A 150 -18.86 -13.13 -1.39
N GLY A 151 -18.51 -11.87 -1.63
CA GLY A 151 -19.02 -11.07 -2.73
C GLY A 151 -18.26 -11.37 -4.00
N HIS A 152 -17.78 -10.32 -4.66
CA HIS A 152 -17.00 -10.46 -5.88
C HIS A 152 -15.59 -11.00 -5.59
N ILE A 153 -15.11 -11.95 -6.40
CA ILE A 153 -13.71 -12.40 -6.36
C ILE A 153 -12.91 -11.62 -7.41
N HIS A 154 -11.93 -10.83 -6.95
CA HIS A 154 -11.09 -10.01 -7.83
C HIS A 154 -9.91 -10.79 -8.41
N ASN A 155 -9.32 -11.71 -7.63
CA ASN A 155 -8.24 -12.62 -8.05
C ASN A 155 -8.07 -13.76 -7.02
N ASP A 156 -7.04 -14.59 -7.17
CA ASP A 156 -6.74 -15.72 -6.27
C ASP A 156 -6.47 -15.33 -4.79
N TYR A 157 -6.31 -14.03 -4.49
CA TYR A 157 -5.88 -13.51 -3.18
C TYR A 157 -6.92 -12.59 -2.53
N TYR A 158 -7.71 -11.86 -3.31
CA TYR A 158 -8.61 -10.82 -2.82
C TYR A 158 -10.04 -11.00 -3.32
N PHE A 159 -10.97 -10.76 -2.41
CA PHE A 159 -12.41 -10.85 -2.62
C PHE A 159 -13.12 -9.84 -1.71
N ASP A 160 -14.32 -9.46 -2.09
CA ASP A 160 -15.19 -8.63 -1.26
C ASP A 160 -15.94 -9.50 -0.25
N ILE A 161 -16.26 -8.90 0.90
CA ILE A 161 -17.14 -9.49 1.90
C ILE A 161 -18.39 -8.63 2.00
N MET A 162 -19.55 -9.25 1.83
CA MET A 162 -20.84 -8.64 2.12
C MET A 162 -21.30 -9.11 3.49
N ILE A 163 -21.47 -8.19 4.43
CA ILE A 163 -22.03 -8.49 5.74
C ILE A 163 -23.54 -8.63 5.58
N ASP A 164 -24.10 -9.78 5.98
CA ASP A 164 -25.55 -9.97 6.04
C ASP A 164 -26.04 -9.08 7.19
N ASN A 165 -26.58 -7.90 6.87
CA ASN A 165 -27.30 -7.07 7.84
C ASN A 165 -28.74 -7.59 7.88
N ASP A 166 -29.12 -8.24 8.99
CA ASP A 166 -30.53 -8.53 9.30
C ASP A 166 -31.34 -7.23 9.47
#